data_AF-F7VKI8-F1
#
_entry.id   AF-F7VKI8-F1
#
_cell.length_a   1.000
_cell.length_b   1.000
_cell.length_c   1.000
_cell.angle_alpha   90.00
_cell.angle_beta   90.00
_cell.angle_gamma   90.00
#
_symmetry.space_group_name_H-M   'P 1'
#
loop_
_entity.id
_entity.type
_entity.pdbx_description
1 polymer ?
#
loop_
_entity_poly.entity_id
_entity_poly.type
_entity_poly.pdbx_seq_one_letter_code
_entity_poly.pdbx_strand_id
1 'polypeptide(L)'
;MSELQKKWAKARLGSQALGQPPAEIPTATTMPVPEFNEADEDREVAGPSPGGFPFDDDSSSASSVSSTGTVIPSPGRALFARPQGFASRSMDPIPWTTYFERELFLKEEATSDGQSNDKSQKVTHHAYLTSPVGKGPLFVAHHGAGSSGLSFAVLSAEIRKRLPNAGILSLDARGHGSTTITTTTPSPEGGETAKDQASPPPPPPPPPLDLSLSTLATDLFTVIQLTKTTMHWPELPPIILVGHSLGGAVVTELAKSYRLGPSLLGYAVLDVVEGSAMDALQSMQTYLSTRPTGFATLKDGIEWHVRSRTIRNSTSARTSVPGLLAPLEELQRQQLHQPRGVAGTEGTAKPWRWKTDLAATQPFWEEWFKGLSKKFLEAKGGKMLLLAGTDRLDTELTIGQMQGKYALQVFPEAGHFIHEDLPEKTAIALVDFHRRNDRSQLVLPPKVSDLLAQGKRV
;
A
#
# COMPACT_ATOMS: atom_id res chain seq x y z
N MET A 1 10.45 38.53 -29.10
CA MET A 1 9.91 37.41 -29.90
C MET A 1 10.99 36.87 -30.81
N SER A 2 11.09 35.55 -30.97
CA SER A 2 12.13 34.88 -31.75
C SER A 2 11.85 34.93 -33.26
N GLU A 3 12.90 34.93 -34.08
CA GLU A 3 12.79 34.84 -35.55
C GLU A 3 12.06 33.57 -36.03
N LEU A 4 12.06 32.49 -35.24
CA LEU A 4 11.22 31.32 -35.53
C LEU A 4 9.72 31.65 -35.52
N GLN A 5 9.26 32.50 -34.58
CA GLN A 5 7.85 32.88 -34.46
C GLN A 5 7.41 33.74 -35.67
N LYS A 6 8.30 34.59 -36.19
CA LYS A 6 8.05 35.37 -37.42
C LYS A 6 7.97 34.46 -38.65
N LYS A 7 8.85 33.48 -38.79
CA LYS A 7 8.82 32.51 -39.90
C LYS A 7 7.54 31.66 -39.90
N TRP A 8 7.09 31.22 -38.73
CA TRP A 8 5.85 30.43 -38.60
C TRP A 8 4.59 31.25 -38.92
N ALA A 9 4.51 32.50 -38.45
CA ALA A 9 3.42 33.41 -38.80
C ALA A 9 3.37 33.71 -40.32
N LYS A 10 4.54 33.89 -40.96
CA LYS A 10 4.61 34.19 -42.40
C LYS A 10 4.25 32.99 -43.29
N ALA A 11 4.55 31.76 -42.85
CA ALA A 11 4.12 30.55 -43.55
C ALA A 11 2.59 30.36 -43.54
N ARG A 12 1.94 30.75 -42.42
CA ARG A 12 0.49 30.54 -42.21
C ARG A 12 -0.42 31.56 -42.91
N LEU A 13 0.11 32.73 -43.30
CA LEU A 13 -0.61 33.70 -44.16
C LEU A 13 -0.56 33.34 -45.65
N GLY A 14 0.39 32.50 -46.10
CA GLY A 14 0.55 32.18 -47.52
C GLY A 14 -0.50 31.20 -48.07
N SER A 15 -1.02 30.31 -47.23
CA SER A 15 -1.90 29.20 -47.65
C SER A 15 -3.41 29.52 -47.60
N GLN A 16 -3.80 30.74 -47.21
CA GLN A 16 -5.22 31.17 -47.22
C GLN A 16 -5.57 32.11 -48.38
N ALA A 17 -4.63 32.39 -49.31
CA ALA A 17 -4.80 33.39 -50.37
C ALA A 17 -5.08 32.82 -51.78
N LEU A 18 -5.08 31.50 -51.96
CA LEU A 18 -5.32 30.86 -53.27
C LEU A 18 -6.28 29.68 -53.12
N GLY A 19 -7.55 29.92 -53.41
CA GLY A 19 -8.58 28.89 -53.44
C GLY A 19 -8.52 28.06 -54.72
N GLN A 20 -7.83 26.91 -54.67
CA GLN A 20 -7.97 25.81 -55.64
C GLN A 20 -7.85 24.46 -54.92
N PRO A 21 -8.67 23.44 -55.28
CA PRO A 21 -8.60 22.11 -54.71
C PRO A 21 -7.59 21.21 -55.46
N PRO A 22 -6.81 20.36 -54.78
CA PRO A 22 -6.04 19.29 -55.42
C PRO A 22 -6.82 17.96 -55.49
N ALA A 23 -6.48 17.14 -56.49
CA ALA A 23 -7.22 15.96 -56.94
C ALA A 23 -6.88 14.64 -56.23
N GLU A 24 -7.72 13.62 -56.45
CA GLU A 24 -7.40 12.19 -56.29
C GLU A 24 -6.56 11.68 -57.50
N ILE A 25 -6.10 10.43 -57.65
CA ILE A 25 -6.26 9.11 -56.96
C ILE A 25 -4.88 8.38 -57.08
N PRO A 26 -4.48 7.39 -56.24
CA PRO A 26 -5.17 6.10 -56.13
C PRO A 26 -5.17 5.39 -54.75
N THR A 27 -6.10 4.45 -54.63
CA THR A 27 -6.38 3.56 -53.49
C THR A 27 -5.28 2.54 -53.19
N ALA A 28 -4.89 2.42 -51.92
CA ALA A 28 -4.27 1.22 -51.35
C ALA A 28 -5.25 0.58 -50.35
N THR A 29 -5.46 -0.73 -50.47
CA THR A 29 -6.50 -1.48 -49.76
C THR A 29 -6.27 -1.52 -48.24
N THR A 30 -7.06 -0.77 -47.48
CA THR A 30 -7.19 -0.96 -46.03
C THR A 30 -8.31 -1.96 -45.72
N MET A 31 -7.97 -3.08 -45.08
CA MET A 31 -8.99 -3.96 -44.51
C MET A 31 -9.63 -3.30 -43.28
N PRO A 32 -10.94 -3.48 -43.03
CA PRO A 32 -11.56 -2.98 -41.82
C PRO A 32 -11.03 -3.70 -40.58
N VAL A 33 -10.76 -2.93 -39.53
CA VAL A 33 -10.39 -3.45 -38.21
C VAL A 33 -11.64 -4.05 -37.55
N PRO A 34 -11.62 -5.28 -37.02
CA PRO A 34 -12.75 -5.84 -36.29
C PRO A 34 -13.02 -5.09 -34.98
N GLU A 35 -14.27 -4.71 -34.78
CA GLU A 35 -14.79 -4.16 -33.53
C GLU A 35 -14.88 -5.31 -32.51
N PHE A 36 -14.01 -5.32 -31.49
CA PHE A 36 -13.95 -6.38 -30.49
C PHE A 36 -15.07 -6.19 -29.45
N ASN A 37 -16.04 -7.10 -29.48
CA ASN A 37 -17.15 -7.17 -28.54
C ASN A 37 -16.89 -8.30 -27.53
N GLU A 38 -16.58 -7.98 -26.27
CA GLU A 38 -16.27 -8.97 -25.22
C GLU A 38 -17.53 -9.69 -24.70
N ALA A 39 -18.14 -10.51 -25.55
CA ALA A 39 -19.33 -11.29 -25.21
C ALA A 39 -19.49 -12.60 -26.02
N ASP A 40 -18.41 -13.35 -26.26
CA ASP A 40 -18.47 -14.74 -26.79
C ASP A 40 -17.15 -15.53 -26.58
N GLU A 41 -16.86 -15.94 -25.34
CA GLU A 41 -15.91 -17.05 -25.05
C GLU A 41 -16.45 -17.94 -23.92
N ASP A 42 -17.55 -18.65 -24.18
CA ASP A 42 -18.07 -19.66 -23.23
C ASP A 42 -18.88 -20.75 -23.96
N ARG A 43 -18.21 -21.54 -24.83
CA ARG A 43 -18.72 -22.82 -25.40
C ARG A 43 -17.65 -23.59 -26.19
N GLU A 44 -17.14 -24.68 -25.62
CA GLU A 44 -16.94 -25.98 -26.29
C GLU A 44 -16.80 -27.06 -25.19
N VAL A 45 -17.87 -27.81 -24.90
CA VAL A 45 -18.21 -29.14 -25.46
C VAL A 45 -17.32 -30.27 -24.93
N ALA A 46 -17.95 -31.20 -24.19
CA ALA A 46 -17.30 -32.36 -23.58
C ALA A 46 -17.31 -33.60 -24.50
N GLY A 47 -16.23 -34.39 -24.47
CA GLY A 47 -16.12 -35.70 -25.15
C GLY A 47 -14.90 -36.50 -24.64
N PRO A 48 -14.93 -37.85 -24.59
CA PRO A 48 -14.12 -38.60 -23.61
C PRO A 48 -12.87 -39.35 -24.16
N SER A 49 -11.99 -39.76 -23.23
CA SER A 49 -10.93 -40.78 -23.37
C SER A 49 -11.44 -42.17 -22.89
N PRO A 50 -10.66 -43.29 -22.86
CA PRO A 50 -9.24 -43.50 -23.23
C PRO A 50 -8.92 -44.82 -24.00
N GLY A 51 -7.63 -45.07 -24.33
CA GLY A 51 -7.13 -46.43 -24.59
C GLY A 51 -5.69 -46.55 -25.15
N GLY A 52 -4.90 -47.52 -24.63
CA GLY A 52 -3.82 -48.21 -25.38
C GLY A 52 -2.34 -47.79 -25.17
N PHE A 53 -1.57 -48.60 -24.44
CA PHE A 53 -0.08 -48.66 -24.37
C PHE A 53 0.51 -49.52 -25.53
N PRO A 54 1.84 -49.85 -25.60
CA PRO A 54 3.09 -49.18 -25.14
C PRO A 54 4.18 -49.09 -26.25
N PHE A 55 5.33 -48.44 -25.97
CA PHE A 55 6.65 -49.07 -26.21
C PHE A 55 7.77 -48.36 -25.41
N ASP A 56 8.76 -49.14 -24.96
CA ASP A 56 9.91 -48.72 -24.16
C ASP A 56 11.14 -48.43 -25.03
N ASP A 57 12.13 -47.67 -24.52
CA ASP A 57 13.52 -48.13 -24.56
C ASP A 57 14.36 -47.56 -23.40
N ASP A 58 15.31 -48.36 -22.92
CA ASP A 58 16.16 -48.12 -21.76
C ASP A 58 17.49 -47.46 -22.14
N SER A 59 18.16 -46.82 -21.16
CA SER A 59 19.59 -47.10 -20.90
C SER A 59 20.12 -46.50 -19.60
N SER A 60 20.39 -47.44 -18.69
CA SER A 60 21.05 -47.32 -17.39
C SER A 60 22.51 -46.84 -17.43
N SER A 61 23.04 -46.37 -16.27
CA SER A 61 24.22 -46.94 -15.56
C SER A 61 24.69 -46.00 -14.41
N ALA A 62 24.60 -46.39 -13.13
CA ALA A 62 25.60 -47.13 -12.31
C ALA A 62 26.58 -46.16 -11.57
N SER A 63 27.09 -46.36 -10.33
CA SER A 63 27.26 -47.54 -9.41
C SER A 63 27.19 -47.07 -7.93
N SER A 64 26.70 -47.83 -6.93
CA SER A 64 27.42 -48.79 -6.02
C SER A 64 28.58 -48.17 -5.18
N VAL A 65 28.85 -48.43 -3.88
CA VAL A 65 28.59 -49.53 -2.91
C VAL A 65 28.45 -48.98 -1.45
N SER A 66 27.53 -49.46 -0.62
CA SER A 66 27.62 -50.53 0.42
C SER A 66 28.54 -50.31 1.65
N SER A 67 27.94 -50.28 2.85
CA SER A 67 28.50 -50.83 4.11
C SER A 67 27.39 -51.06 5.14
N THR A 68 27.49 -52.16 5.89
CA THR A 68 26.43 -52.70 6.75
C THR A 68 26.64 -52.38 8.24
N GLY A 69 25.55 -52.08 8.94
CA GLY A 69 25.53 -51.90 10.39
C GLY A 69 24.11 -52.05 10.94
N THR A 70 23.76 -53.22 11.45
CA THR A 70 22.40 -53.53 11.92
C THR A 70 22.13 -52.87 13.27
N VAL A 71 21.33 -51.80 13.27
CA VAL A 71 20.74 -51.20 14.49
C VAL A 71 19.23 -51.34 14.40
N ILE A 72 18.62 -51.95 15.41
CA ILE A 72 17.17 -52.15 15.52
C ILE A 72 16.54 -50.87 16.12
N PRO A 73 15.69 -50.11 15.41
CA PRO A 73 15.02 -48.94 15.97
C PRO A 73 13.67 -49.28 16.59
N SER A 74 13.34 -48.64 17.70
CA SER A 74 12.08 -48.82 18.44
C SER A 74 10.84 -48.45 17.59
N PRO A 75 9.69 -49.15 17.76
CA PRO A 75 8.49 -48.90 16.96
C PRO A 75 7.81 -47.59 17.37
N GLY A 76 8.05 -46.51 16.64
CA GLY A 76 7.55 -45.19 17.06
C GLY A 76 7.75 -44.00 16.11
N ARG A 77 7.85 -44.21 14.79
CA ARG A 77 7.72 -43.13 13.77
C ARG A 77 7.50 -43.72 12.37
N ALA A 78 6.66 -43.08 11.56
CA ALA A 78 6.36 -43.52 10.20
C ALA A 78 7.53 -43.23 9.25
N LEU A 79 8.38 -44.23 8.99
CA LEU A 79 9.56 -44.12 8.11
C LEU A 79 9.30 -44.51 6.64
N PHE A 80 8.04 -44.76 6.27
CA PHE A 80 7.62 -45.10 4.90
C PHE A 80 6.66 -44.06 4.29
N ALA A 81 6.81 -42.79 4.67
CA ALA A 81 6.22 -41.70 3.90
C ALA A 81 6.93 -41.60 2.54
N ARG A 82 6.23 -42.03 1.48
CA ARG A 82 6.63 -41.87 0.07
C ARG A 82 7.05 -40.41 -0.17
N PRO A 83 8.16 -40.11 -0.88
CA PRO A 83 8.54 -38.74 -1.15
C PRO A 83 7.44 -38.05 -1.97
N GLN A 84 6.67 -37.17 -1.33
CA GLN A 84 5.71 -36.33 -2.05
C GLN A 84 6.50 -35.37 -2.94
N GLY A 85 6.31 -35.50 -4.25
CA GLY A 85 6.85 -34.58 -5.22
C GLY A 85 6.31 -33.17 -4.97
N PHE A 86 7.22 -32.18 -5.03
CA PHE A 86 6.99 -30.77 -4.72
C PHE A 86 6.41 -30.51 -3.32
N ALA A 87 7.20 -29.87 -2.46
CA ALA A 87 6.74 -29.40 -1.16
C ALA A 87 5.45 -28.58 -1.33
N SER A 88 4.34 -29.10 -0.80
CA SER A 88 3.08 -28.39 -0.72
C SER A 88 3.34 -27.06 -0.03
N ARG A 89 3.24 -25.96 -0.78
CA ARG A 89 3.51 -24.61 -0.27
C ARG A 89 2.41 -24.27 0.73
N SER A 90 2.64 -24.54 2.00
CA SER A 90 1.60 -24.34 3.01
C SER A 90 1.20 -22.86 3.06
N MET A 91 -0.11 -22.61 3.01
CA MET A 91 -0.69 -21.27 3.15
C MET A 91 -0.78 -20.86 4.63
N ASP A 92 0.18 -21.31 5.45
CA ASP A 92 0.27 -20.96 6.87
C ASP A 92 0.69 -19.49 7.01
N PRO A 93 0.04 -18.69 7.87
CA PRO A 93 0.44 -17.32 8.14
C PRO A 93 1.91 -17.19 8.53
N ILE A 94 2.57 -16.14 8.06
CA ILE A 94 3.93 -15.77 8.49
C ILE A 94 3.78 -14.62 9.50
N PRO A 95 4.31 -14.74 10.73
CA PRO A 95 4.13 -13.70 11.75
C PRO A 95 4.95 -12.45 11.42
N TRP A 96 4.45 -11.29 11.87
CA TRP A 96 5.08 -9.99 11.65
C TRP A 96 6.51 -9.91 12.21
N THR A 97 6.80 -10.67 13.26
CA THR A 97 8.12 -10.80 13.91
C THR A 97 9.21 -11.36 13.00
N THR A 98 8.84 -11.91 11.84
CA THR A 98 9.78 -12.31 10.79
C THR A 98 10.42 -11.09 10.09
N TYR A 99 9.75 -9.94 10.10
CA TYR A 99 10.11 -8.77 9.29
C TYR A 99 10.39 -7.50 10.11
N PHE A 100 9.72 -7.35 11.26
CA PHE A 100 9.86 -6.17 12.13
C PHE A 100 10.40 -6.53 13.51
N GLU A 101 11.10 -5.57 14.12
CA GLU A 101 11.71 -5.68 15.45
C GLU A 101 10.67 -5.65 16.57
N ARG A 102 9.63 -4.82 16.42
CA ARG A 102 8.57 -4.62 17.43
C ARG A 102 7.27 -4.10 16.82
N GLU A 103 6.16 -4.32 17.51
CA GLU A 103 4.89 -3.62 17.30
C GLU A 103 4.72 -2.50 18.35
N LEU A 104 3.99 -1.45 17.98
CA LEU A 104 3.78 -0.25 18.80
C LEU A 104 2.29 0.09 18.87
N PHE A 105 1.79 0.38 20.07
CA PHE A 105 0.44 0.88 20.31
C PHE A 105 0.53 2.30 20.88
N LEU A 106 0.55 3.27 19.97
CA LEU A 106 0.83 4.68 20.23
C LEU A 106 -0.47 5.42 20.59
N LYS A 107 -0.51 6.00 21.78
CA LYS A 107 -1.66 6.75 22.30
C LYS A 107 -1.31 8.23 22.36
N GLU A 108 -2.23 9.08 21.93
CA GLU A 108 -2.14 10.50 22.26
C GLU A 108 -2.38 10.68 23.77
N GLU A 109 -1.44 11.32 24.44
CA GLU A 109 -1.64 11.83 25.80
C GLU A 109 -2.46 13.13 25.74
N ALA A 110 -3.35 13.32 26.71
CA ALA A 110 -4.10 14.58 26.81
C ALA A 110 -3.13 15.67 27.29
N THR A 111 -2.84 16.65 26.44
CA THR A 111 -2.05 17.82 26.81
C THR A 111 -2.74 18.59 27.92
N SER A 112 -2.01 18.93 28.99
CA SER A 112 -2.52 19.71 30.13
C SER A 112 -2.92 21.15 29.76
N ASP A 113 -2.51 21.62 28.58
CA ASP A 113 -2.91 22.90 28.03
C ASP A 113 -4.30 22.76 27.39
N GLY A 114 -5.31 23.38 28.02
CA GLY A 114 -6.74 23.24 27.72
C GLY A 114 -7.20 23.85 26.39
N GLN A 115 -6.51 23.57 25.30
CA GLN A 115 -6.87 23.94 23.92
C GLN A 115 -6.91 22.71 23.01
N SER A 116 -7.78 21.75 23.34
CA SER A 116 -8.24 20.73 22.38
C SER A 116 -9.74 20.90 22.16
N ASN A 117 -10.11 21.54 21.04
CA ASN A 117 -11.48 21.47 20.53
C ASN A 117 -11.84 20.00 20.27
N ASP A 118 -12.96 19.56 20.84
CA ASP A 118 -13.71 18.33 20.54
C ASP A 118 -12.89 17.09 20.11
N LYS A 119 -12.51 16.27 21.11
CA LYS A 119 -12.06 14.89 20.88
C LYS A 119 -12.98 13.90 21.58
N SER A 120 -14.22 13.81 21.08
CA SER A 120 -15.14 12.70 21.39
C SER A 120 -14.60 11.31 21.01
N GLN A 121 -13.53 11.22 20.19
CA GLN A 121 -12.83 9.99 19.82
C GLN A 121 -11.35 10.03 20.26
N LYS A 122 -10.91 8.96 20.94
CA LYS A 122 -9.50 8.68 21.27
C LYS A 122 -8.95 7.56 20.39
N VAL A 123 -7.90 7.83 19.63
CA VAL A 123 -7.25 6.84 18.76
C VAL A 123 -6.04 6.23 19.48
N THR A 124 -5.89 4.90 19.37
CA THR A 124 -4.64 4.19 19.64
C THR A 124 -4.10 3.69 18.30
N HIS A 125 -3.10 4.40 17.76
CA HIS A 125 -2.49 4.05 16.48
C HIS A 125 -1.60 2.83 16.65
N HIS A 126 -1.67 1.93 15.68
CA HIS A 126 -0.79 0.76 15.62
C HIS A 126 0.26 0.94 14.54
N ALA A 127 1.50 0.52 14.82
CA ALA A 127 2.57 0.49 13.83
C ALA A 127 3.61 -0.60 14.11
N TYR A 128 4.15 -1.18 13.05
CA TYR A 128 5.33 -2.04 13.10
C TYR A 128 6.59 -1.20 12.93
N LEU A 129 7.60 -1.44 13.76
CA LEU A 129 8.87 -0.73 13.73
C LEU A 129 10.05 -1.70 13.62
N THR A 130 11.02 -1.32 12.80
CA THR A 130 12.42 -1.67 12.96
C THR A 130 13.23 -0.38 13.12
N SER A 131 14.03 -0.27 14.16
CA SER A 131 14.74 0.96 14.50
C SER A 131 15.88 1.23 13.51
N PRO A 132 16.10 2.51 13.09
CA PRO A 132 17.28 2.87 12.31
C PRO A 132 18.54 2.76 13.17
N VAL A 133 19.66 2.40 12.55
CA VAL A 133 20.94 2.20 13.24
C VAL A 133 21.87 3.37 12.95
N GLY A 134 22.34 4.06 14.00
CA GLY A 134 23.22 5.22 13.88
C GLY A 134 22.55 6.35 13.10
N LYS A 135 23.16 6.78 12.01
CA LYS A 135 22.63 7.83 11.10
C LYS A 135 21.82 7.27 9.92
N GLY A 136 21.31 6.04 10.02
CA GLY A 136 20.49 5.43 8.98
C GLY A 136 19.14 6.14 8.79
N PRO A 137 18.55 6.07 7.58
CA PRO A 137 17.25 6.68 7.31
C PRO A 137 16.11 5.87 7.95
N LEU A 138 14.95 6.52 8.08
CA LEU A 138 13.68 5.88 8.40
C LEU A 138 12.78 5.89 7.15
N PHE A 139 12.45 4.70 6.64
CA PHE A 139 11.37 4.57 5.67
C PHE A 139 10.04 4.50 6.43
N VAL A 140 9.16 5.47 6.20
CA VAL A 140 7.82 5.47 6.81
C VAL A 140 6.79 5.09 5.76
N ALA A 141 6.12 3.97 5.95
CA ALA A 141 5.28 3.34 4.94
C ALA A 141 3.78 3.39 5.30
N HIS A 142 2.96 3.94 4.39
CA HIS A 142 1.50 4.02 4.50
C HIS A 142 0.82 3.16 3.42
N HIS A 143 -0.10 2.30 3.83
CA HIS A 143 -0.78 1.35 2.95
C HIS A 143 -1.98 1.94 2.21
N GLY A 144 -2.45 1.23 1.17
CA GLY A 144 -3.69 1.53 0.45
C GLY A 144 -4.94 1.18 1.25
N ALA A 145 -6.11 1.69 0.81
CA ALA A 145 -7.37 1.45 1.50
C ALA A 145 -7.74 -0.05 1.52
N GLY A 146 -8.22 -0.55 2.66
CA GLY A 146 -8.51 -1.98 2.88
C GLY A 146 -7.28 -2.87 3.05
N SER A 147 -6.07 -2.29 3.12
CA SER A 147 -4.82 -2.99 3.44
C SER A 147 -4.38 -2.75 4.90
N SER A 148 -3.14 -3.10 5.25
CA SER A 148 -2.52 -2.88 6.56
C SER A 148 -1.02 -2.62 6.41
N GLY A 149 -0.33 -2.20 7.49
CA GLY A 149 1.13 -2.03 7.51
C GLY A 149 1.90 -3.30 7.17
N LEU A 150 1.30 -4.49 7.37
CA LEU A 150 1.89 -5.77 6.97
C LEU A 150 2.07 -5.92 5.45
N SER A 151 1.39 -5.12 4.62
CA SER A 151 1.66 -5.07 3.17
C SER A 151 3.10 -4.64 2.86
N PHE A 152 3.76 -3.89 3.74
CA PHE A 152 5.16 -3.52 3.57
C PHE A 152 6.16 -4.50 4.20
N ALA A 153 5.71 -5.59 4.84
CA ALA A 153 6.59 -6.48 5.60
C ALA A 153 7.71 -7.11 4.75
N VAL A 154 7.38 -7.68 3.58
CA VAL A 154 8.40 -8.29 2.71
C VAL A 154 9.33 -7.22 2.12
N LEU A 155 8.78 -6.07 1.70
CA LEU A 155 9.57 -4.91 1.25
C LEU A 155 10.57 -4.44 2.33
N SER A 156 10.15 -4.43 3.60
CA SER A 156 10.96 -4.01 4.74
C SER A 156 12.23 -4.86 4.87
N ALA A 157 12.11 -6.18 4.70
CA ALA A 157 13.26 -7.08 4.69
C ALA A 157 14.16 -6.84 3.45
N GLU A 158 13.59 -6.64 2.26
CA GLU A 158 14.39 -6.38 1.04
C GLU A 158 15.13 -5.03 1.09
N ILE A 159 14.53 -3.99 1.68
CA ILE A 159 15.21 -2.71 1.95
C ILE A 159 16.38 -2.95 2.92
N ARG A 160 16.17 -3.65 4.04
CA ARG A 160 17.22 -3.86 5.04
C ARG A 160 18.34 -4.79 4.58
N LYS A 161 18.09 -5.75 3.69
CA LYS A 161 19.16 -6.52 3.01
C LYS A 161 20.12 -5.62 2.22
N ARG A 162 19.61 -4.51 1.66
CA ARG A 162 20.34 -3.59 0.76
C ARG A 162 20.85 -2.34 1.48
N LEU A 163 20.26 -1.98 2.62
CA LEU A 163 20.62 -0.86 3.49
C LEU A 163 20.43 -1.28 4.97
N PRO A 164 21.38 -2.03 5.57
CA PRO A 164 21.19 -2.69 6.88
C PRO A 164 20.90 -1.75 8.07
N ASN A 165 21.33 -0.49 7.95
CA ASN A 165 21.10 0.55 8.94
C ASN A 165 19.75 1.29 8.79
N ALA A 166 18.98 1.01 7.74
CA ALA A 166 17.66 1.60 7.56
C ALA A 166 16.68 1.09 8.64
N GLY A 167 15.97 2.03 9.24
CA GLY A 167 14.77 1.78 10.02
C GLY A 167 13.55 1.75 9.11
N ILE A 168 12.51 1.03 9.53
CA ILE A 168 11.23 0.96 8.84
C ILE A 168 10.11 1.18 9.86
N LEU A 169 9.22 2.13 9.61
CA LEU A 169 8.00 2.37 10.38
C LEU A 169 6.80 2.17 9.46
N SER A 170 6.02 1.11 9.64
CA SER A 170 4.81 0.88 8.84
C SER A 170 3.58 0.88 9.73
N LEU A 171 2.74 1.89 9.58
CA LEU A 171 1.52 2.07 10.39
C LEU A 171 0.33 1.32 9.81
N ASP A 172 -0.63 1.02 10.67
CA ASP A 172 -2.00 0.78 10.29
C ASP A 172 -2.79 2.10 10.36
N ALA A 173 -3.43 2.50 9.28
CA ALA A 173 -4.31 3.66 9.26
C ALA A 173 -5.51 3.46 10.22
N ARG A 174 -6.15 4.55 10.64
CA ARG A 174 -7.45 4.49 11.34
C ARG A 174 -8.46 3.64 10.55
N GLY A 175 -9.21 2.80 11.27
CA GLY A 175 -10.14 1.84 10.67
C GLY A 175 -9.50 0.65 9.95
N HIS A 176 -8.17 0.45 10.09
CA HIS A 176 -7.42 -0.63 9.46
C HIS A 176 -6.53 -1.38 10.45
N GLY A 177 -6.14 -2.60 10.09
CA GLY A 177 -5.15 -3.42 10.81
C GLY A 177 -5.47 -3.62 12.29
N SER A 178 -4.64 -3.09 13.17
CA SER A 178 -4.85 -3.11 14.64
C SER A 178 -4.97 -1.71 15.27
N THR A 179 -5.14 -0.65 14.47
CA THR A 179 -5.43 0.70 14.99
C THR A 179 -6.86 0.74 15.52
N THR A 180 -7.02 1.16 16.79
CA THR A 180 -8.31 1.15 17.49
C THR A 180 -8.77 2.57 17.85
N ILE A 181 -10.09 2.75 17.90
CA ILE A 181 -10.73 4.04 18.15
C ILE A 181 -11.77 3.85 19.25
N THR A 182 -11.67 4.65 20.30
CA THR A 182 -12.57 4.62 21.45
C THR A 182 -13.33 5.93 21.53
N THR A 183 -14.65 5.89 21.32
CA THR A 183 -15.52 7.07 21.52
C THR A 183 -15.82 7.23 23.01
N THR A 184 -15.45 8.36 23.60
CA THR A 184 -15.88 8.73 24.94
C THR A 184 -17.21 9.48 24.84
N THR A 185 -18.32 8.76 25.01
CA THR A 185 -19.60 9.40 25.32
C THR A 185 -19.50 10.07 26.70
N PRO A 186 -19.86 11.36 26.85
CA PRO A 186 -19.94 11.97 28.17
C PRO A 186 -20.95 11.18 29.01
N SER A 187 -20.52 10.72 30.19
CA SER A 187 -21.43 10.17 31.18
C SER A 187 -22.31 11.33 31.68
N PRO A 188 -23.63 11.14 31.88
CA PRO A 188 -24.45 12.18 32.47
C PRO A 188 -23.93 12.50 33.87
N GLU A 189 -23.49 13.76 34.06
CA GLU A 189 -23.08 14.24 35.38
C GLU A 189 -24.26 14.19 36.37
N GLY A 190 -23.94 13.99 37.64
CA GLY A 190 -24.90 13.52 38.64
C GLY A 190 -26.10 14.47 38.85
N GLY A 191 -27.29 13.92 38.69
CA GLY A 191 -28.53 14.45 39.25
C GLY A 191 -29.20 13.41 40.13
N GLU A 192 -28.91 13.41 41.43
CA GLU A 192 -29.73 12.68 42.39
C GLU A 192 -31.11 13.35 42.47
N THR A 193 -32.14 12.78 41.83
CA THR A 193 -33.55 12.82 42.25
C THR A 193 -34.47 12.11 41.24
N ALA A 194 -35.71 11.83 41.67
CA ALA A 194 -36.82 11.29 40.89
C ALA A 194 -36.65 9.85 40.37
N LYS A 195 -37.11 8.91 41.21
CA LYS A 195 -37.78 7.71 40.69
C LYS A 195 -39.03 8.17 39.92
N ASP A 196 -39.06 8.01 38.61
CA ASP A 196 -40.21 7.46 37.86
C ASP A 196 -40.03 7.54 36.34
N GLN A 197 -40.34 6.42 35.68
CA GLN A 197 -40.67 6.25 34.25
C GLN A 197 -39.58 6.41 33.18
N ALA A 198 -39.76 5.59 32.13
CA ALA A 198 -38.98 5.43 30.90
C ALA A 198 -37.50 4.98 31.07
N SER A 199 -37.16 3.89 30.37
CA SER A 199 -35.77 3.55 30.08
C SER A 199 -35.06 4.74 29.43
N PRO A 200 -33.78 5.03 29.77
CA PRO A 200 -33.06 6.13 29.13
C PRO A 200 -33.06 5.93 27.61
N PRO A 201 -33.18 7.01 26.82
CA PRO A 201 -33.09 6.91 25.37
C PRO A 201 -31.76 6.24 24.99
N PRO A 202 -31.72 5.43 23.91
CA PRO A 202 -30.47 4.83 23.46
C PRO A 202 -29.44 5.94 23.21
N PRO A 203 -28.16 5.75 23.62
CA PRO A 203 -27.14 6.75 23.39
C PRO A 203 -27.07 7.07 21.89
N PRO A 204 -26.75 8.31 21.51
CA PRO A 204 -26.63 8.67 20.10
C PRO A 204 -25.63 7.74 19.39
N PRO A 205 -25.84 7.45 18.08
CA PRO A 205 -24.85 6.73 17.30
C PRO A 205 -23.49 7.44 17.40
N PRO A 206 -22.37 6.70 17.35
CA PRO A 206 -21.07 7.31 17.49
C PRO A 206 -20.81 8.22 16.28
N PRO A 207 -20.05 9.31 16.43
CA PRO A 207 -19.68 10.14 15.29
C PRO A 207 -19.01 9.26 14.23
N PRO A 208 -19.33 9.47 12.93
CA PRO A 208 -18.79 8.64 11.85
C PRO A 208 -17.27 8.70 11.83
N LEU A 209 -16.64 7.65 11.33
CA LEU A 209 -15.19 7.61 11.21
C LEU A 209 -14.72 8.57 10.11
N ASP A 210 -14.08 9.66 10.52
CA ASP A 210 -13.40 10.57 9.60
C ASP A 210 -12.15 9.91 9.00
N LEU A 211 -12.19 9.70 7.68
CA LEU A 211 -11.10 9.22 6.83
C LEU A 211 -10.70 10.26 5.77
N SER A 212 -10.98 11.54 5.98
CA SER A 212 -10.51 12.63 5.11
C SER A 212 -8.99 12.62 4.97
N LEU A 213 -8.49 13.13 3.84
CA LEU A 213 -7.07 13.09 3.51
C LEU A 213 -6.23 13.88 4.53
N SER A 214 -6.75 15.01 5.00
CA SER A 214 -6.13 15.85 6.04
C SER A 214 -5.97 15.11 7.38
N THR A 215 -7.00 14.36 7.77
CA THR A 215 -7.01 13.57 9.00
C THR A 215 -6.05 12.40 8.91
N LEU A 216 -6.04 11.63 7.82
CA LEU A 216 -5.06 10.56 7.59
C LEU A 216 -3.61 11.08 7.55
N ALA A 217 -3.36 12.23 6.94
CA ALA A 217 -2.04 12.86 6.92
C ALA A 217 -1.60 13.38 8.30
N THR A 218 -2.56 13.72 9.17
CA THR A 218 -2.31 14.11 10.56
C THR A 218 -2.05 12.90 11.45
N ASP A 219 -2.80 11.81 11.30
CA ASP A 219 -2.52 10.51 11.93
C ASP A 219 -1.08 10.04 11.61
N LEU A 220 -0.68 10.08 10.34
CA LEU A 220 0.68 9.70 9.93
C LEU A 220 1.74 10.58 10.60
N PHE A 221 1.51 11.88 10.73
CA PHE A 221 2.40 12.78 11.45
C PHE A 221 2.44 12.47 12.96
N THR A 222 1.29 12.27 13.59
CA THR A 222 1.17 11.86 15.00
C THR A 222 1.94 10.57 15.26
N VAL A 223 1.78 9.54 14.43
CA VAL A 223 2.52 8.28 14.54
C VAL A 223 4.04 8.47 14.45
N ILE A 224 4.52 9.33 13.54
CA ILE A 224 5.96 9.65 13.45
C ILE A 224 6.46 10.34 14.74
N GLN A 225 5.71 11.31 15.29
CA GLN A 225 6.11 12.02 16.51
C GLN A 225 6.03 11.13 17.77
N LEU A 226 4.95 10.36 17.93
CA LEU A 226 4.81 9.42 19.04
C LEU A 226 5.89 8.33 18.96
N THR A 227 6.23 7.82 17.77
CA THR A 227 7.37 6.90 17.60
C THR A 227 8.68 7.55 18.04
N LYS A 228 8.96 8.81 17.64
CA LYS A 228 10.16 9.55 18.09
C LYS A 228 10.27 9.59 19.61
N THR A 229 9.16 9.93 20.29
CA THR A 229 9.08 10.02 21.75
C THR A 229 9.25 8.66 22.43
N THR A 230 8.48 7.64 22.00
CA THR A 230 8.51 6.27 22.53
C THR A 230 9.87 5.60 22.34
N MET A 231 10.58 5.93 21.26
CA MET A 231 11.91 5.39 20.95
C MET A 231 13.06 6.27 21.46
N HIS A 232 12.75 7.36 22.16
CA HIS A 232 13.70 8.33 22.72
C HIS A 232 14.73 8.86 21.70
N TRP A 233 14.30 9.05 20.45
CA TRP A 233 15.17 9.63 19.42
C TRP A 233 15.36 11.14 19.69
N PRO A 234 16.60 11.67 19.77
CA PRO A 234 16.81 13.09 20.06
C PRO A 234 16.22 13.99 18.96
N GLU A 235 16.44 13.60 17.71
CA GLU A 235 15.89 14.22 16.50
C GLU A 235 15.23 13.15 15.61
N LEU A 236 14.41 13.56 14.65
CA LEU A 236 13.87 12.63 13.65
C LEU A 236 14.99 12.23 12.68
N PRO A 237 15.24 10.92 12.48
CA PRO A 237 16.14 10.42 11.43
C PRO A 237 15.76 10.96 10.04
N PRO A 238 16.65 10.91 9.04
CA PRO A 238 16.29 11.26 7.67
C PRO A 238 15.16 10.37 7.15
N ILE A 239 14.04 10.97 6.74
CA ILE A 239 12.80 10.28 6.38
C ILE A 239 12.65 10.15 4.87
N ILE A 240 12.32 8.94 4.42
CA ILE A 240 11.69 8.67 3.12
C ILE A 240 10.26 8.21 3.40
N LEU A 241 9.25 8.95 2.94
CA LEU A 241 7.87 8.46 2.99
C LEU A 241 7.60 7.51 1.81
N VAL A 242 6.84 6.45 2.01
CA VAL A 242 6.45 5.50 0.97
C VAL A 242 4.95 5.25 1.09
N GLY A 243 4.18 5.53 0.05
CA GLY A 243 2.73 5.44 0.09
C GLY A 243 2.16 4.66 -1.09
N HIS A 244 1.35 3.63 -0.83
CA HIS A 244 0.64 2.88 -1.87
C HIS A 244 -0.81 3.33 -1.97
N SER A 245 -1.33 3.56 -3.19
CA SER A 245 -2.73 3.92 -3.44
C SER A 245 -3.17 5.11 -2.56
N LEU A 246 -4.20 4.96 -1.71
CA LEU A 246 -4.56 5.92 -0.65
C LEU A 246 -3.33 6.44 0.13
N GLY A 247 -2.46 5.55 0.59
CA GLY A 247 -1.24 5.94 1.30
C GLY A 247 -0.32 6.84 0.47
N GLY A 248 -0.34 6.71 -0.86
CA GLY A 248 0.35 7.60 -1.79
C GLY A 248 -0.15 9.04 -1.72
N ALA A 249 -1.47 9.22 -1.59
CA ALA A 249 -2.06 10.53 -1.33
C ALA A 249 -1.69 11.05 0.07
N VAL A 250 -1.78 10.20 1.10
CA VAL A 250 -1.50 10.59 2.50
C VAL A 250 -0.05 11.06 2.68
N VAL A 251 0.93 10.35 2.12
CA VAL A 251 2.34 10.78 2.20
C VAL A 251 2.60 12.06 1.41
N THR A 252 1.86 12.27 0.31
CA THR A 252 1.95 13.49 -0.50
C THR A 252 1.38 14.69 0.23
N GLU A 253 0.23 14.54 0.89
CA GLU A 253 -0.36 15.59 1.73
C GLU A 253 0.56 15.93 2.91
N LEU A 254 1.13 14.93 3.59
CA LEU A 254 2.10 15.17 4.66
C LEU A 254 3.35 15.91 4.15
N ALA A 255 3.88 15.53 2.98
CA ALA A 255 5.00 16.22 2.35
C ALA A 255 4.66 17.67 1.92
N LYS A 256 3.40 17.92 1.52
CA LYS A 256 2.89 19.26 1.19
C LYS A 256 2.68 20.14 2.43
N SER A 257 2.41 19.54 3.59
CA SER A 257 2.20 20.27 4.86
C SER A 257 3.49 20.85 5.49
N TYR A 258 4.68 20.49 4.98
CA TYR A 258 6.00 20.88 5.51
C TYR A 258 6.29 20.48 6.98
N ARG A 259 5.37 19.80 7.68
CA ARG A 259 5.47 19.46 9.12
C ARG A 259 6.71 18.63 9.51
N LEU A 260 7.29 17.87 8.57
CA LEU A 260 8.53 17.09 8.77
C LEU A 260 9.82 17.91 8.57
N GLY A 261 9.72 19.20 8.25
CA GLY A 261 10.84 20.15 8.32
C GLY A 261 12.06 19.78 7.44
N PRO A 262 13.27 19.64 8.01
CA PRO A 262 14.47 19.21 7.30
C PRO A 262 14.64 17.68 7.24
N SER A 263 13.97 16.91 8.11
CA SER A 263 14.13 15.45 8.17
C SER A 263 13.56 14.75 6.94
N LEU A 264 12.54 15.31 6.27
CA LEU A 264 12.03 14.76 5.01
C LEU A 264 13.04 14.93 3.86
N LEU A 265 13.65 13.82 3.44
CA LEU A 265 14.49 13.76 2.25
C LEU A 265 13.65 13.71 0.96
N GLY A 266 12.60 12.90 0.96
CA GLY A 266 11.70 12.71 -0.18
C GLY A 266 10.58 11.71 0.09
N TYR A 267 9.74 11.49 -0.91
CA TYR A 267 8.59 10.58 -0.83
C TYR A 267 8.39 9.81 -2.14
N ALA A 268 7.92 8.57 -2.01
CA ALA A 268 7.62 7.66 -3.09
C ALA A 268 6.13 7.30 -3.09
N VAL A 269 5.50 7.42 -4.26
CA VAL A 269 4.08 7.08 -4.50
C VAL A 269 4.02 5.81 -5.35
N LEU A 270 3.25 4.82 -4.91
CA LEU A 270 3.14 3.50 -5.54
C LEU A 270 1.73 3.28 -6.10
N ASP A 271 1.67 3.00 -7.41
CA ASP A 271 0.51 2.66 -8.23
C ASP A 271 -0.74 3.55 -8.04
N VAL A 272 -0.55 4.87 -8.08
CA VAL A 272 -1.64 5.83 -8.13
C VAL A 272 -1.28 7.07 -8.93
N VAL A 273 -2.20 7.50 -9.80
CA VAL A 273 -2.18 8.77 -10.54
C VAL A 273 -3.61 9.30 -10.56
N GLU A 274 -3.80 10.61 -10.37
CA GLU A 274 -5.09 11.26 -10.18
C GLU A 274 -6.14 10.83 -11.23
N GLY A 275 -5.87 11.01 -12.52
CA GLY A 275 -6.81 10.64 -13.59
C GLY A 275 -7.25 9.17 -13.50
N SER A 276 -6.29 8.25 -13.55
CA SER A 276 -6.56 6.80 -13.48
C SER A 276 -7.26 6.36 -12.19
N ALA A 277 -7.01 7.05 -11.07
CA ALA A 277 -7.64 6.77 -9.79
C ALA A 277 -9.11 7.20 -9.80
N MET A 278 -9.40 8.40 -10.31
CA MET A 278 -10.75 8.95 -10.45
C MET A 278 -11.62 8.09 -11.39
N ASP A 279 -11.05 7.60 -12.49
CA ASP A 279 -11.74 6.67 -13.40
C ASP A 279 -12.02 5.32 -12.70
N ALA A 280 -11.06 4.79 -11.96
CA ALA A 280 -11.21 3.53 -11.21
C ALA A 280 -12.25 3.59 -10.08
N LEU A 281 -12.58 4.78 -9.54
CA LEU A 281 -13.65 4.91 -8.53
C LEU A 281 -15.01 4.45 -9.06
N GLN A 282 -15.26 4.58 -10.37
CA GLN A 282 -16.53 4.24 -11.01
C GLN A 282 -16.78 2.71 -11.00
N SER A 283 -15.72 1.91 -11.16
CA SER A 283 -15.79 0.44 -11.17
C SER A 283 -15.54 -0.19 -9.79
N MET A 284 -15.12 0.59 -8.80
CA MET A 284 -14.77 0.10 -7.46
C MET A 284 -15.94 -0.60 -6.75
N GLN A 285 -17.19 -0.16 -6.96
CA GLN A 285 -18.35 -0.86 -6.39
C GLN A 285 -18.57 -2.26 -7.00
N THR A 286 -18.32 -2.41 -8.30
CA THR A 286 -18.32 -3.72 -8.98
C THR A 286 -17.19 -4.60 -8.45
N TYR A 287 -15.99 -4.06 -8.23
CA TYR A 287 -14.91 -4.80 -7.59
C TYR A 287 -15.29 -5.27 -6.18
N LEU A 288 -15.89 -4.39 -5.35
CA LEU A 288 -16.31 -4.73 -4.00
C LEU A 288 -17.37 -5.84 -3.97
N SER A 289 -18.31 -5.88 -4.92
CA SER A 289 -19.35 -6.93 -4.95
C SER A 289 -18.79 -8.32 -5.32
N THR A 290 -17.65 -8.40 -6.04
CA THR A 290 -16.97 -9.68 -6.31
C THR A 290 -16.20 -10.25 -5.11
N ARG A 291 -15.94 -9.46 -4.06
CA ARG A 291 -15.17 -9.91 -2.89
C ARG A 291 -16.01 -10.88 -2.06
N PRO A 292 -15.45 -12.03 -1.63
CA PRO A 292 -16.10 -12.88 -0.64
C PRO A 292 -16.44 -12.08 0.63
N THR A 293 -17.66 -12.22 1.14
CA THR A 293 -18.08 -11.55 2.38
C THR A 293 -17.35 -12.06 3.64
N GLY A 294 -16.56 -13.13 3.49
CA GLY A 294 -15.73 -13.75 4.53
C GLY A 294 -15.12 -15.08 4.05
N PHE A 295 -14.40 -15.74 4.95
CA PHE A 295 -13.66 -16.99 4.72
C PHE A 295 -13.93 -18.02 5.84
N ALA A 296 -13.83 -19.33 5.54
CA ALA A 296 -14.04 -20.36 6.54
C ALA A 296 -12.81 -20.49 7.47
N THR A 297 -11.62 -20.31 6.91
CA THR A 297 -10.36 -20.19 7.63
C THR A 297 -9.55 -19.00 7.12
N LEU A 298 -8.58 -18.55 7.92
CA LEU A 298 -7.57 -17.58 7.48
C LEU A 298 -6.74 -18.10 6.29
N LYS A 299 -6.52 -19.41 6.17
CA LYS A 299 -5.77 -20.00 5.04
C LYS A 299 -6.54 -19.85 3.72
N ASP A 300 -7.86 -20.03 3.73
CA ASP A 300 -8.69 -19.82 2.54
C ASP A 300 -8.67 -18.34 2.11
N GLY A 301 -8.58 -17.43 3.09
CA GLY A 301 -8.37 -16.00 2.84
C GLY A 301 -7.04 -15.73 2.11
N ILE A 302 -5.94 -16.31 2.60
CA ILE A 302 -4.62 -16.21 1.96
C ILE A 302 -4.64 -16.82 0.55
N GLU A 303 -5.19 -18.03 0.41
CA GLU A 303 -5.27 -18.74 -0.87
C GLU A 303 -6.13 -17.96 -1.88
N TRP A 304 -7.24 -17.36 -1.45
CA TRP A 304 -8.08 -16.54 -2.32
C TRP A 304 -7.30 -15.36 -2.91
N HIS A 305 -6.54 -14.60 -2.11
CA HIS A 305 -5.75 -13.46 -2.59
C HIS A 305 -4.67 -13.86 -3.62
N VAL A 306 -4.07 -15.04 -3.46
CA VAL A 306 -3.08 -15.58 -4.40
C VAL A 306 -3.78 -16.06 -5.68
N ARG A 307 -4.91 -16.77 -5.57
CA ARG A 307 -5.65 -17.33 -6.70
C ARG A 307 -6.37 -16.26 -7.53
N SER A 308 -6.91 -15.22 -6.89
CA SER A 308 -7.47 -14.03 -7.56
C SER A 308 -6.39 -13.15 -8.19
N ARG A 309 -5.12 -13.39 -7.86
CA ARG A 309 -3.96 -12.56 -8.23
C ARG A 309 -4.04 -11.13 -7.70
N THR A 310 -4.86 -10.88 -6.66
CA THR A 310 -4.90 -9.62 -5.90
C THR A 310 -3.55 -9.36 -5.24
N ILE A 311 -2.92 -10.40 -4.69
CA ILE A 311 -1.52 -10.40 -4.25
C ILE A 311 -0.84 -11.59 -4.93
N ARG A 312 0.04 -11.33 -5.90
CA ARG A 312 0.69 -12.37 -6.72
C ARG A 312 1.79 -13.10 -5.94
N ASN A 313 2.40 -12.43 -4.96
CA ASN A 313 3.46 -12.98 -4.13
C ASN A 313 2.88 -13.76 -2.93
N SER A 314 2.99 -15.09 -2.95
CA SER A 314 2.51 -15.97 -1.87
C SER A 314 3.15 -15.67 -0.51
N THR A 315 4.43 -15.27 -0.45
CA THR A 315 5.09 -14.89 0.82
C THR A 315 4.51 -13.59 1.38
N SER A 316 4.21 -12.62 0.51
CA SER A 316 3.56 -11.38 0.93
C SER A 316 2.13 -11.65 1.40
N ALA A 317 1.32 -12.37 0.60
CA ALA A 317 -0.06 -12.72 0.96
C ALA A 317 -0.16 -13.46 2.31
N ARG A 318 0.73 -14.43 2.57
CA ARG A 318 0.82 -15.16 3.85
C ARG A 318 1.18 -14.26 5.04
N THR A 319 1.77 -13.09 4.79
CA THR A 319 2.17 -12.12 5.81
C THR A 319 1.13 -11.02 5.99
N SER A 320 0.60 -10.46 4.90
CA SER A 320 -0.26 -9.27 4.89
C SER A 320 -1.74 -9.57 5.10
N VAL A 321 -2.27 -10.64 4.50
CA VAL A 321 -3.71 -11.01 4.59
C VAL A 321 -4.19 -11.26 6.03
N PRO A 322 -3.40 -11.86 6.96
CA PRO A 322 -3.74 -11.91 8.38
C PRO A 322 -4.03 -10.54 9.02
N GLY A 323 -3.39 -9.47 8.54
CA GLY A 323 -3.67 -8.10 8.99
C GLY A 323 -5.02 -7.54 8.51
N LEU A 324 -5.67 -8.20 7.52
CA LEU A 324 -6.91 -7.73 6.89
C LEU A 324 -8.16 -8.46 7.39
N LEU A 325 -7.98 -9.59 8.07
CA LEU A 325 -9.05 -10.47 8.51
C LEU A 325 -9.07 -10.62 10.03
N ALA A 326 -10.26 -10.79 10.60
CA ALA A 326 -10.45 -11.11 12.02
C ALA A 326 -11.58 -12.13 12.20
N PRO A 327 -11.58 -12.91 13.30
CA PRO A 327 -12.75 -13.66 13.72
C PRO A 327 -13.95 -12.74 13.97
N LEU A 328 -15.14 -13.15 13.55
CA LEU A 328 -16.39 -12.41 13.73
C LEU A 328 -16.65 -12.05 15.20
N GLU A 329 -16.29 -12.95 16.12
CA GLU A 329 -16.38 -12.77 17.57
C GLU A 329 -15.47 -11.63 18.08
N GLU A 330 -14.33 -11.40 17.44
CA GLU A 330 -13.41 -10.31 17.79
C GLU A 330 -13.98 -8.96 17.32
N LEU A 331 -14.47 -8.89 16.08
CA LEU A 331 -15.11 -7.69 15.53
C LEU A 331 -16.37 -7.31 16.34
N GLN A 332 -17.19 -8.30 16.72
CA GLN A 332 -18.34 -8.08 17.60
C GLN A 332 -17.94 -7.55 18.97
N ARG A 333 -16.83 -8.04 19.56
CA ARG A 333 -16.27 -7.51 20.82
C ARG A 333 -15.76 -6.07 20.70
N GLN A 334 -15.16 -5.72 19.57
CA GLN A 334 -14.70 -4.34 19.31
C GLN A 334 -15.87 -3.37 19.12
N GLN A 335 -17.00 -3.83 18.56
CA GLN A 335 -18.23 -3.05 18.37
C GLN A 335 -19.16 -3.02 19.60
N LEU A 336 -18.84 -3.74 20.68
CA LEU A 336 -19.78 -4.09 21.77
C LEU A 336 -20.09 -2.97 22.79
N HIS A 337 -19.83 -1.70 22.45
CA HIS A 337 -20.25 -0.54 23.26
C HIS A 337 -21.54 0.14 22.75
N GLN A 338 -22.25 -0.47 21.77
CA GLN A 338 -23.58 -0.04 21.33
C GLN A 338 -24.58 -1.21 21.32
N PRO A 339 -25.90 -0.95 21.52
CA PRO A 339 -26.89 -2.00 21.70
C PRO A 339 -27.11 -2.86 20.45
N ARG A 340 -27.41 -4.15 20.67
CA ARG A 340 -27.54 -5.16 19.61
C ARG A 340 -28.65 -4.83 18.61
N GLY A 341 -28.26 -4.55 17.36
CA GLY A 341 -29.15 -4.55 16.20
C GLY A 341 -29.61 -5.97 15.84
N VAL A 342 -30.78 -6.04 15.18
CA VAL A 342 -31.57 -7.26 14.93
C VAL A 342 -30.76 -8.38 14.26
N ALA A 343 -30.91 -9.61 14.76
CA ALA A 343 -30.35 -10.82 14.17
C ALA A 343 -31.02 -11.13 12.81
N GLY A 344 -30.29 -10.93 11.71
CA GLY A 344 -30.71 -11.31 10.37
C GLY A 344 -30.33 -12.75 10.03
N THR A 345 -31.35 -13.58 9.81
CA THR A 345 -31.37 -14.85 9.04
C THR A 345 -30.18 -15.81 9.13
N GLU A 346 -30.45 -17.02 9.63
CA GLU A 346 -29.52 -18.16 9.68
C GLU A 346 -29.07 -18.65 8.29
N GLY A 347 -28.00 -18.03 7.77
CA GLY A 347 -27.15 -18.60 6.72
C GLY A 347 -25.71 -18.62 7.24
N THR A 348 -25.02 -19.76 7.12
CA THR A 348 -23.72 -20.05 7.77
C THR A 348 -22.72 -18.91 7.70
N ALA A 349 -22.71 -18.07 8.75
CA ALA A 349 -21.90 -16.87 8.79
C ALA A 349 -20.42 -17.27 8.86
N LYS A 350 -19.70 -17.03 7.76
CA LYS A 350 -18.26 -17.36 7.70
C LYS A 350 -17.51 -16.69 8.86
N PRO A 351 -16.71 -17.44 9.63
CA PRO A 351 -16.14 -16.96 10.89
C PRO A 351 -15.04 -15.92 10.69
N TRP A 352 -14.32 -15.93 9.57
CA TRP A 352 -13.33 -14.88 9.25
C TRP A 352 -13.95 -13.80 8.37
N ARG A 353 -13.83 -12.53 8.78
CA ARG A 353 -14.38 -11.36 8.11
C ARG A 353 -13.31 -10.29 7.91
N TRP A 354 -13.55 -9.40 6.95
CA TRP A 354 -12.70 -8.23 6.73
C TRP A 354 -12.77 -7.29 7.92
N LYS A 355 -11.61 -6.80 8.37
CA LYS A 355 -11.50 -5.81 9.46
C LYS A 355 -12.03 -4.44 9.05
N THR A 356 -11.77 -4.04 7.81
CA THR A 356 -12.22 -2.75 7.25
C THR A 356 -13.41 -2.96 6.33
N ASP A 357 -14.53 -2.30 6.63
CA ASP A 357 -15.57 -2.06 5.64
C ASP A 357 -15.09 -1.00 4.65
N LEU A 358 -14.60 -1.45 3.49
CA LEU A 358 -14.07 -0.56 2.46
C LEU A 358 -15.20 0.24 1.77
N ALA A 359 -16.42 -0.27 1.70
CA ALA A 359 -17.55 0.42 1.08
C ALA A 359 -17.98 1.64 1.91
N ALA A 360 -17.97 1.53 3.24
CA ALA A 360 -18.23 2.65 4.15
C ALA A 360 -17.26 3.83 3.98
N THR A 361 -16.11 3.63 3.34
CA THR A 361 -15.12 4.68 3.06
C THR A 361 -15.39 5.48 1.78
N GLN A 362 -16.37 5.09 0.96
CA GLN A 362 -16.71 5.74 -0.31
C GLN A 362 -16.84 7.27 -0.25
N PRO A 363 -17.45 7.89 0.78
CA PRO A 363 -17.62 9.35 0.81
C PRO A 363 -16.32 10.15 0.73
N PHE A 364 -15.17 9.54 1.04
CA PHE A 364 -13.86 10.21 1.05
C PHE A 364 -13.04 9.96 -0.24
N TRP A 365 -13.45 9.03 -1.11
CA TRP A 365 -12.60 8.55 -2.22
C TRP A 365 -12.20 9.63 -3.22
N GLU A 366 -13.12 10.53 -3.61
CA GLU A 366 -12.79 11.64 -4.50
C GLU A 366 -11.78 12.60 -3.84
N GLU A 367 -11.98 12.91 -2.55
CA GLU A 367 -11.12 13.83 -1.79
C GLU A 367 -9.67 13.33 -1.71
N TRP A 368 -9.47 12.00 -1.63
CA TRP A 368 -8.15 11.39 -1.57
C TRP A 368 -7.30 11.64 -2.81
N PHE A 369 -7.91 11.68 -4.01
CA PHE A 369 -7.17 11.72 -5.28
C PHE A 369 -7.25 13.07 -6.01
N LYS A 370 -8.24 13.90 -5.70
CA LYS A 370 -8.44 15.21 -6.34
C LYS A 370 -7.29 16.19 -6.05
N GLY A 371 -6.65 16.67 -7.10
CA GLY A 371 -5.44 17.50 -7.07
C GLY A 371 -4.17 16.77 -6.61
N LEU A 372 -4.16 15.43 -6.53
CA LEU A 372 -3.01 14.65 -6.10
C LEU A 372 -1.79 14.89 -6.99
N SER A 373 -1.96 14.94 -8.31
CA SER A 373 -0.83 15.07 -9.25
C SER A 373 -0.13 16.43 -9.09
N LYS A 374 -0.90 17.50 -8.97
CA LYS A 374 -0.41 18.84 -8.62
C LYS A 374 0.29 18.88 -7.26
N LYS A 375 -0.34 18.32 -6.21
CA LYS A 375 0.26 18.25 -4.86
C LYS A 375 1.58 17.48 -4.87
N PHE A 376 1.66 16.38 -5.61
CA PHE A 376 2.86 15.56 -5.78
C PHE A 376 3.99 16.34 -6.45
N LEU A 377 3.70 17.19 -7.45
CA LEU A 377 4.72 18.02 -8.11
C LEU A 377 5.16 19.23 -7.25
N GLU A 378 4.28 19.76 -6.40
CA GLU A 378 4.55 20.94 -5.55
C GLU A 378 5.17 20.63 -4.17
N ALA A 379 4.97 19.44 -3.61
CA ALA A 379 5.42 19.11 -2.25
C ALA A 379 6.96 18.99 -2.12
N LYS A 380 7.47 19.09 -0.87
CA LYS A 380 8.91 19.23 -0.60
C LYS A 380 9.64 17.89 -0.54
N GLY A 381 10.86 17.87 -1.08
CA GLY A 381 11.76 16.71 -1.08
C GLY A 381 11.87 16.07 -2.46
N GLY A 382 12.74 15.06 -2.55
CA GLY A 382 12.80 14.17 -3.71
C GLY A 382 11.45 13.51 -3.95
N LYS A 383 11.16 13.19 -5.22
CA LYS A 383 9.91 12.58 -5.65
C LYS A 383 10.20 11.31 -6.42
N MET A 384 9.49 10.24 -6.09
CA MET A 384 9.49 9.00 -6.85
C MET A 384 8.06 8.54 -7.12
N LEU A 385 7.82 8.07 -8.34
CA LEU A 385 6.58 7.42 -8.76
C LEU A 385 6.92 6.02 -9.29
N LEU A 386 6.24 5.02 -8.77
CA LEU A 386 6.38 3.61 -9.15
C LEU A 386 5.01 3.13 -9.64
N LEU A 387 4.90 2.72 -10.91
CA LEU A 387 3.63 2.30 -11.53
C LEU A 387 3.70 0.86 -12.05
N ALA A 388 2.56 0.18 -12.12
CA ALA A 388 2.46 -1.08 -12.86
C ALA A 388 2.47 -0.82 -14.38
N GLY A 389 1.85 0.26 -14.85
CA GLY A 389 1.77 0.65 -16.27
C GLY A 389 1.99 2.14 -16.54
N THR A 390 2.47 2.49 -17.74
CA THR A 390 2.70 3.89 -18.19
C THR A 390 1.46 4.59 -18.73
N ASP A 391 0.46 3.82 -19.13
CA ASP A 391 -0.87 4.24 -19.61
C ASP A 391 -1.64 5.11 -18.61
N ARG A 392 -1.17 5.18 -17.36
CA ARG A 392 -1.83 5.84 -16.23
C ARG A 392 -1.37 7.28 -15.99
N LEU A 393 -0.36 7.79 -16.67
CA LEU A 393 0.14 9.16 -16.44
C LEU A 393 -0.85 10.21 -17.00
N ASP A 394 -1.38 11.07 -16.13
CA ASP A 394 -2.12 12.24 -16.55
C ASP A 394 -1.22 13.33 -17.17
N THR A 395 -1.85 14.39 -17.68
CA THR A 395 -1.18 15.54 -18.32
C THR A 395 -0.18 16.23 -17.38
N GLU A 396 -0.50 16.40 -16.09
CA GLU A 396 0.38 17.10 -15.16
C GLU A 396 1.63 16.26 -14.86
N LEU A 397 1.47 14.98 -14.56
CA LEU A 397 2.58 14.06 -14.31
C LEU A 397 3.41 13.80 -15.58
N THR A 398 2.80 13.81 -16.76
CA THR A 398 3.51 13.73 -18.05
C THR A 398 4.41 14.95 -18.25
N ILE A 399 3.87 16.17 -18.05
CA ILE A 399 4.65 17.41 -18.12
C ILE A 399 5.74 17.41 -17.05
N GLY A 400 5.43 16.97 -15.83
CA GLY A 400 6.39 16.87 -14.73
C GLY A 400 7.54 15.91 -15.02
N GLN A 401 7.26 14.79 -15.68
CA GLN A 401 8.26 13.80 -16.09
C GLN A 401 9.15 14.33 -17.21
N MET A 402 8.57 14.97 -18.23
CA MET A 402 9.34 15.63 -19.30
C MET A 402 10.23 16.77 -18.77
N GLN A 403 9.86 17.38 -17.65
CA GLN A 403 10.64 18.40 -16.94
C GLN A 403 11.64 17.82 -15.92
N GLY A 404 11.72 16.49 -15.76
CA GLY A 404 12.62 15.84 -14.80
C GLY A 404 12.31 16.12 -13.33
N LYS A 405 11.06 16.47 -12.98
CA LYS A 405 10.67 16.86 -11.61
C LYS A 405 10.66 15.70 -10.61
N TYR A 406 10.58 14.46 -11.08
CA TYR A 406 10.54 13.26 -10.25
C TYR A 406 11.22 12.08 -10.94
N ALA A 407 11.52 11.03 -10.17
CA ALA A 407 12.00 9.75 -10.70
C ALA A 407 10.80 8.81 -10.97
N LEU A 408 10.66 8.33 -12.20
CA LEU A 408 9.65 7.35 -12.58
C LEU A 408 10.30 5.97 -12.76
N GLN A 409 9.66 4.93 -12.23
CA GLN A 409 9.94 3.52 -12.58
C GLN A 409 8.63 2.78 -12.84
N VAL A 410 8.67 1.79 -13.72
CA VAL A 410 7.48 1.05 -14.17
C VAL A 410 7.78 -0.44 -14.14
N PHE A 411 6.93 -1.21 -13.45
CA PHE A 411 7.08 -2.65 -13.27
C PHE A 411 5.86 -3.41 -13.84
N PRO A 412 5.81 -3.69 -15.16
CA PRO A 412 4.66 -4.32 -15.82
C PRO A 412 4.37 -5.76 -15.39
N GLU A 413 5.29 -6.38 -14.65
CA GLU A 413 5.11 -7.71 -14.05
C GLU A 413 4.21 -7.68 -12.78
N ALA A 414 4.01 -6.50 -12.17
CA ALA A 414 3.18 -6.34 -10.97
C ALA A 414 1.68 -6.27 -11.30
N GLY A 415 0.85 -6.59 -10.31
CA GLY A 415 -0.51 -6.08 -10.21
C GLY A 415 -0.52 -4.73 -9.49
N HIS A 416 -1.65 -4.41 -8.85
CA HIS A 416 -1.82 -3.13 -8.14
C HIS A 416 -0.87 -2.98 -6.93
N PHE A 417 -0.57 -4.06 -6.22
CA PHE A 417 0.26 -4.06 -5.02
C PHE A 417 1.73 -4.27 -5.37
N ILE A 418 2.34 -3.30 -6.05
CA ILE A 418 3.73 -3.37 -6.56
C ILE A 418 4.73 -3.79 -5.48
N HIS A 419 4.60 -3.26 -4.26
CA HIS A 419 5.47 -3.54 -3.12
C HIS A 419 5.29 -4.95 -2.53
N GLU A 420 4.12 -5.56 -2.70
CA GLU A 420 3.86 -6.95 -2.31
C GLU A 420 4.28 -7.94 -3.40
N ASP A 421 3.98 -7.61 -4.66
CA ASP A 421 4.26 -8.47 -5.81
C ASP A 421 5.75 -8.54 -6.14
N LEU A 422 6.43 -7.38 -6.15
CA LEU A 422 7.84 -7.23 -6.53
C LEU A 422 8.64 -6.49 -5.44
N PRO A 423 8.71 -7.02 -4.19
CA PRO A 423 9.34 -6.35 -3.07
C PRO A 423 10.83 -6.08 -3.31
N GLU A 424 11.56 -6.99 -3.97
CA GLU A 424 12.99 -6.78 -4.24
C GLU A 424 13.23 -5.64 -5.25
N LYS A 425 12.52 -5.62 -6.38
CA LYS A 425 12.62 -4.55 -7.39
C LYS A 425 12.23 -3.19 -6.78
N THR A 426 11.19 -3.18 -5.96
CA THR A 426 10.74 -1.98 -5.23
C THR A 426 11.79 -1.52 -4.20
N ALA A 427 12.44 -2.44 -3.48
CA ALA A 427 13.51 -2.10 -2.55
C ALA A 427 14.75 -1.52 -3.24
N ILE A 428 15.12 -2.03 -4.42
CA ILE A 428 16.19 -1.44 -5.26
C ILE A 428 15.87 0.02 -5.57
N ALA A 429 14.67 0.27 -6.09
CA ALA A 429 14.22 1.61 -6.46
C ALA A 429 14.26 2.59 -5.27
N LEU A 430 13.74 2.18 -4.11
CA LEU A 430 13.66 3.00 -2.91
C LEU A 430 15.03 3.25 -2.26
N VAL A 431 15.92 2.26 -2.24
CA VAL A 431 17.28 2.41 -1.69
C VAL A 431 18.14 3.31 -2.58
N ASP A 432 18.05 3.18 -3.90
CA ASP A 432 18.77 4.07 -4.83
C ASP A 432 18.17 5.49 -4.85
N PHE A 433 16.85 5.61 -4.69
CA PHE A 433 16.20 6.90 -4.46
C PHE A 433 16.67 7.57 -3.17
N HIS A 434 16.76 6.83 -2.06
CA HIS A 434 17.35 7.33 -0.82
C HIS A 434 18.79 7.82 -1.05
N ARG A 435 19.66 6.98 -1.63
CA ARG A 435 21.07 7.31 -1.89
C ARG A 435 21.25 8.61 -2.71
N ARG A 436 20.38 8.88 -3.67
CA ARG A 436 20.40 10.11 -4.48
C ARG A 436 19.92 11.36 -3.73
N ASN A 437 19.13 11.20 -2.67
CA ASN A 437 18.57 12.31 -1.87
C ASN A 437 19.26 12.49 -0.52
N ASP A 438 20.11 11.55 -0.10
CA ASP A 438 20.91 11.65 1.11
C ASP A 438 21.92 12.81 1.01
N ARG A 439 21.76 13.78 1.90
CA ARG A 439 22.59 14.98 1.95
C ARG A 439 23.83 14.81 2.81
N SER A 440 23.99 13.67 3.49
CA SER A 440 25.17 13.40 4.32
C SER A 440 26.48 13.35 3.52
N GLN A 441 26.41 13.02 2.23
CA GLN A 441 27.56 12.98 1.33
C GLN A 441 27.81 14.31 0.58
N LEU A 442 26.90 15.29 0.70
CA LEU A 442 27.07 16.62 0.12
C LEU A 442 28.01 17.48 0.99
N VAL A 443 29.32 17.19 0.88
CA VAL A 443 30.37 18.10 1.37
C VAL A 443 30.40 19.32 0.46
N LEU A 444 29.52 20.28 0.72
CA LEU A 444 29.61 21.60 0.11
C LEU A 444 30.93 22.25 0.54
N PRO A 445 31.68 22.89 -0.39
CA PRO A 445 32.83 23.70 -0.01
C PRO A 445 32.40 24.72 1.05
N PRO A 446 33.18 24.92 2.14
CA PRO A 446 32.88 25.94 3.12
C PRO A 446 32.76 27.29 2.43
N LYS A 447 31.77 28.10 2.83
CA LYS A 447 31.53 29.39 2.17
C LYS A 447 32.77 30.25 2.29
N VAL A 448 33.04 31.05 1.27
CA VAL A 448 34.16 32.01 1.26
C VAL A 448 34.11 32.95 2.48
N SER A 449 32.91 33.33 2.94
CA SER A 449 32.70 34.06 4.20
C SER A 449 33.30 33.35 5.42
N ASP A 450 33.12 32.03 5.49
CA ASP A 450 33.45 31.22 6.66
C ASP A 450 34.95 30.87 6.65
N LEU A 451 35.54 30.73 5.46
CA LEU A 451 36.99 30.64 5.25
C LEU A 451 37.71 31.94 5.65
N LEU A 452 37.19 33.09 5.21
CA LEU A 452 37.72 34.40 5.57
C LEU A 452 37.58 34.68 7.09
N ALA A 453 36.45 34.32 7.70
CA ALA A 453 36.24 34.42 9.14
C ALA A 453 37.18 33.50 9.95
N GLN A 454 37.62 32.38 9.37
CA GLN A 454 38.64 31.48 9.94
C GLN A 454 40.09 31.95 9.68
N GLY A 455 40.30 33.13 9.11
CA GLY A 455 41.63 33.67 8.81
C GLY A 455 42.39 32.91 7.71
N LYS A 456 41.72 32.02 6.97
CA LYS A 456 42.32 31.33 5.83
C LYS A 456 42.34 32.29 4.64
N ARG A 457 43.50 32.45 4.02
CA ARG A 457 43.58 33.08 2.69
C ARG A 457 42.83 32.19 1.70
N VAL A 458 41.83 32.78 1.03
CA VAL A 458 41.05 32.20 -0.07
C VAL A 458 41.74 32.55 -1.39
#